data_AF-A0A0F7S0H6-F1
#
_entry.id   AF-A0A0F7S0H6-F1
#
_cell.length_a   1.000
_cell.length_b   1.000
_cell.length_c   1.000
_cell.angle_alpha   90.00
_cell.angle_beta   90.00
_cell.angle_gamma   90.00
#
_symmetry.space_group_name_H-M   'P 1'
#
loop_
_entity.id
_entity.type
_entity.pdbx_description
1 polymer ?
#
loop_
_entity_poly.entity_id
_entity_poly.type
_entity_poly.pdbx_seq_one_letter_code
_entity_poly.pdbx_strand_id
1 'polypeptide(L)'
;MPTATTCRVVAAAVGPSALASASITTSEQLVKALRVPQPPANGVRKIDIASEAWQSDSFFVPKKAELLSQWVLEHLCSSLRSSSSASTPGTPNKGKNKAKQQQQQQVPSIAVELDLKAWQLLSSIVAEQISTESDLSEAAKQSWLSHLANTQPVLALAGSVARQLSQAAVLSLDERETLLTATSTSLEKLLPPATSRTAATNIEAAADSIHAWLDFFGQSRSTVEQQTGYAILQSILSTWTTTLQYGSNAKRNHQHFCNNAIPSLLRALHTLSTRDTDAKDVSIQSSVLLDAVRQIVAESIFTESVQRTLLQAGRQAEITRTPSWKEAKVATSGVVAQLCAFLQDQQLTQAALSNLATLSDLLYTKLGRSEALNSIASSSSASSGSVRDTQFSLIRKTMLSQWFFPLLPYLVTSSGSQTHQADRAAARRGLLHGIERHSLFVIGCDEVQEWHSLFSTLFDSIRHELRRIVTDASPAAQLEKADHFACLALLWRLEKSVVEDDLTSIFSLVAAQTASKQALWLPEE
;
A
#
# COMPACT_ATOMS: atom_id res chain seq x y z
N MET A 1 -56.77 -21.09 11.14
CA MET A 1 -56.99 -20.23 9.95
C MET A 1 -56.67 -18.79 10.31
N PRO A 2 -55.62 -18.24 9.68
CA PRO A 2 -55.58 -16.83 9.32
C PRO A 2 -55.44 -16.66 7.80
N THR A 3 -56.13 -15.65 7.30
CA THR A 3 -56.30 -15.26 5.90
C THR A 3 -55.02 -14.71 5.28
N ALA A 4 -54.69 -15.19 4.08
CA ALA A 4 -53.59 -14.73 3.24
C ALA A 4 -53.86 -13.33 2.68
N THR A 5 -52.90 -12.43 2.86
CA THR A 5 -52.89 -11.09 2.26
C THR A 5 -52.22 -11.19 0.90
N THR A 6 -53.03 -11.23 -0.17
CA THR A 6 -52.58 -11.27 -1.56
C THR A 6 -52.03 -9.89 -1.94
N CYS A 7 -50.70 -9.76 -1.99
CA CYS A 7 -50.04 -8.56 -2.50
C CYS A 7 -50.11 -8.59 -4.04
N ARG A 8 -50.88 -7.66 -4.61
CA ARG A 8 -51.15 -7.53 -6.04
C ARG A 8 -49.95 -6.85 -6.71
N VAL A 9 -49.10 -7.64 -7.36
CA VAL A 9 -47.99 -7.13 -8.19
C VAL A 9 -48.58 -6.38 -9.40
N VAL A 10 -48.24 -5.11 -9.51
CA VAL A 10 -48.52 -4.29 -10.68
C VAL A 10 -47.59 -4.75 -11.80
N ALA A 11 -48.17 -5.38 -12.83
CA ALA A 11 -47.45 -5.82 -14.02
C ALA A 11 -46.96 -4.60 -14.80
N ALA A 12 -45.68 -4.27 -14.68
CA ALA A 12 -44.98 -3.46 -15.66
C ALA A 12 -44.96 -4.22 -16.98
N ALA A 13 -45.25 -3.55 -18.10
CA ALA A 13 -45.25 -4.14 -19.43
C ALA A 13 -43.88 -4.80 -19.72
N VAL A 14 -43.86 -6.14 -19.72
CA VAL A 14 -42.65 -6.94 -19.94
C VAL A 14 -42.30 -6.86 -21.42
N GLY A 15 -41.29 -6.07 -21.77
CA GLY A 15 -40.65 -6.16 -23.08
C GLY A 15 -40.13 -7.58 -23.34
N PRO A 16 -39.89 -7.96 -24.60
CA PRO A 16 -39.38 -9.30 -24.90
C PRO A 16 -38.06 -9.53 -24.14
N SER A 17 -37.95 -10.69 -23.50
CA SER A 17 -36.79 -11.06 -22.71
C SER A 17 -35.51 -10.99 -23.57
N ALA A 18 -34.34 -10.70 -23.00
CA ALA A 18 -33.06 -10.66 -23.70
C ALA A 18 -32.75 -11.99 -24.42
N LEU A 19 -33.12 -13.13 -23.82
CA LEU A 19 -33.02 -14.44 -24.49
C LEU A 19 -33.98 -14.54 -25.69
N ALA A 20 -35.24 -14.12 -25.53
CA ALA A 20 -36.23 -14.11 -26.60
C ALA A 20 -35.83 -13.15 -27.73
N SER A 21 -35.32 -11.98 -27.38
CA SER A 21 -34.83 -10.94 -28.30
C SER A 21 -33.58 -11.38 -29.04
N ALA A 22 -32.76 -12.26 -28.46
CA ALA A 22 -31.61 -12.89 -29.09
C ALA A 22 -31.95 -14.20 -29.82
N SER A 23 -33.21 -14.63 -29.80
CA SER A 23 -33.67 -15.93 -30.34
C SER A 23 -32.95 -17.14 -29.74
N ILE A 24 -32.58 -17.07 -28.45
CA ILE A 24 -31.90 -18.14 -27.72
C ILE A 24 -32.93 -18.95 -26.94
N THR A 25 -33.08 -20.22 -27.30
CA THR A 25 -34.04 -21.17 -26.72
C THR A 25 -33.37 -22.42 -26.16
N THR A 26 -32.10 -22.67 -26.49
CA THR A 26 -31.35 -23.84 -26.02
C THR A 26 -30.01 -23.47 -25.40
N SER A 27 -29.48 -24.34 -24.53
CA SER A 27 -28.17 -24.17 -23.91
C SER A 27 -27.04 -24.08 -24.95
N GLU A 28 -27.11 -24.83 -26.04
CA GLU A 28 -26.15 -24.76 -27.16
C GLU A 28 -26.16 -23.41 -27.86
N GLN A 29 -27.35 -22.82 -28.06
CA GLN A 29 -27.50 -21.49 -28.65
C GLN A 29 -26.91 -20.42 -27.71
N LEU A 30 -27.10 -20.56 -26.40
CA LEU A 30 -26.47 -19.68 -25.40
C LEU A 30 -24.93 -19.76 -25.50
N VAL A 31 -24.35 -20.96 -25.49
CA VAL A 31 -22.89 -21.14 -25.59
C VAL A 31 -22.34 -20.51 -26.87
N LYS A 32 -23.03 -20.72 -28.01
CA LYS A 32 -22.64 -20.12 -29.29
C LYS A 32 -22.72 -18.60 -29.24
N ALA A 33 -23.79 -18.03 -28.69
CA ALA A 33 -23.98 -16.60 -28.60
C ALA A 33 -22.93 -15.91 -27.71
N LEU A 34 -22.57 -16.53 -26.59
CA LEU A 34 -21.56 -16.00 -25.67
C LEU A 34 -20.12 -16.09 -26.23
N ARG A 35 -19.81 -17.13 -27.01
CA ARG A 35 -18.47 -17.34 -27.60
C ARG A 35 -18.15 -16.46 -28.81
N VAL A 36 -19.14 -16.13 -29.64
CA VAL A 36 -18.92 -15.29 -30.82
C VAL A 36 -18.44 -13.91 -30.35
N PRO A 37 -17.32 -13.34 -30.84
CA PRO A 37 -16.81 -12.05 -30.35
C PRO A 37 -17.77 -10.87 -30.59
N GLN A 38 -18.50 -10.89 -31.71
CA GLN A 38 -19.46 -9.84 -32.06
C GLN A 38 -20.74 -9.95 -31.22
N PRO A 39 -21.38 -8.82 -30.86
CA PRO A 39 -22.72 -8.86 -30.29
C PRO A 39 -23.69 -9.48 -31.31
N PRO A 40 -24.78 -10.13 -30.86
CA PRO A 40 -25.86 -10.55 -31.74
C PRO A 40 -26.31 -9.40 -32.65
N ALA A 41 -26.67 -9.70 -33.90
CA ALA A 41 -27.11 -8.72 -34.90
C ALA A 41 -28.29 -7.84 -34.42
N ASN A 42 -29.00 -8.34 -33.41
CA ASN A 42 -30.22 -7.79 -32.83
C ASN A 42 -29.93 -6.65 -31.84
N GLY A 43 -28.66 -6.29 -31.60
CA GLY A 43 -28.25 -5.19 -30.73
C GLY A 43 -28.31 -5.50 -29.22
N VAL A 44 -28.79 -6.68 -28.83
CA VAL A 44 -28.84 -7.12 -27.42
C VAL A 44 -27.41 -7.35 -26.91
N ARG A 45 -27.06 -6.76 -25.76
CA ARG A 45 -25.74 -6.97 -25.17
C ARG A 45 -25.66 -8.38 -24.59
N LYS A 46 -24.51 -9.03 -24.76
CA LYS A 46 -24.29 -10.39 -24.24
C LYS A 46 -24.39 -10.47 -22.72
N ILE A 47 -24.04 -9.39 -22.01
CA ILE A 47 -24.18 -9.36 -20.56
C ILE A 47 -25.65 -9.42 -20.11
N ASP A 48 -26.55 -8.81 -20.88
CA ASP A 48 -27.99 -8.86 -20.60
C ASP A 48 -28.53 -10.29 -20.86
N ILE A 49 -28.06 -10.95 -21.92
CA ILE A 49 -28.35 -12.37 -22.22
C ILE A 49 -27.86 -13.30 -21.09
N ALA A 50 -26.61 -13.12 -20.65
CA ALA A 50 -26.01 -13.94 -19.59
C ALA A 50 -26.72 -13.74 -18.24
N SER A 51 -27.10 -12.50 -17.93
CA SER A 51 -27.83 -12.16 -16.69
C SER A 51 -29.22 -12.79 -16.67
N GLU A 52 -29.94 -12.73 -17.78
CA GLU A 52 -31.26 -13.36 -17.87
C GLU A 52 -31.16 -14.89 -17.86
N ALA A 53 -30.16 -15.46 -18.54
CA ALA A 53 -29.89 -16.88 -18.47
C ALA A 53 -29.66 -17.31 -17.02
N TRP A 54 -28.88 -16.54 -16.23
CA TRP A 54 -28.66 -16.80 -14.81
C TRP A 54 -29.95 -16.78 -14.00
N GLN A 55 -30.77 -15.75 -14.16
CA GLN A 55 -32.02 -15.56 -13.40
C GLN A 55 -33.16 -16.51 -13.81
N SER A 56 -33.10 -17.13 -14.99
CA SER A 56 -34.16 -18.02 -15.46
C SER A 56 -34.02 -19.44 -14.88
N ASP A 57 -34.95 -19.82 -14.01
CA ASP A 57 -35.08 -21.19 -13.50
C ASP A 57 -35.55 -22.18 -14.57
N SER A 58 -36.35 -21.69 -15.52
CA SER A 58 -36.89 -22.49 -16.63
C SER A 58 -35.85 -22.82 -17.71
N PHE A 59 -34.74 -22.08 -17.76
CA PHE A 59 -33.71 -22.25 -18.80
C PHE A 59 -32.60 -23.18 -18.32
N PHE A 60 -32.73 -24.47 -18.66
CA PHE A 60 -31.76 -25.48 -18.25
C PHE A 60 -30.43 -25.35 -19.00
N VAL A 61 -29.35 -25.17 -18.23
CA VAL A 61 -27.97 -25.17 -18.73
C VAL A 61 -27.12 -26.10 -17.87
N PRO A 62 -26.54 -27.17 -18.43
CA PRO A 62 -25.59 -28.01 -17.69
C PRO A 62 -24.43 -27.16 -17.16
N LYS A 63 -24.12 -27.28 -15.86
CA LYS A 63 -23.04 -26.50 -15.21
C LYS A 63 -23.17 -24.98 -15.43
N LYS A 64 -24.40 -24.48 -15.38
CA LYS A 64 -24.77 -23.07 -15.60
C LYS A 64 -23.82 -22.06 -14.92
N ALA A 65 -23.57 -22.25 -13.62
CA ALA A 65 -22.70 -21.35 -12.85
C ALA A 65 -21.25 -21.33 -13.35
N GLU A 66 -20.67 -22.49 -13.68
CA GLU A 66 -19.31 -22.61 -14.23
C GLU A 66 -19.19 -21.92 -15.59
N LEU A 67 -20.14 -22.18 -16.49
CA LEU A 67 -20.14 -21.60 -17.84
C LEU A 67 -20.24 -20.07 -17.81
N LEU A 68 -21.19 -19.54 -17.01
CA LEU A 68 -21.43 -18.11 -16.96
C LEU A 68 -20.32 -17.37 -16.21
N SER A 69 -19.85 -17.87 -15.07
CA SER A 69 -18.73 -17.25 -14.35
C SER A 69 -17.44 -17.22 -15.17
N GLN A 70 -17.12 -18.31 -15.89
CA GLN A 70 -15.97 -18.33 -16.78
C GLN A 70 -16.12 -17.30 -17.90
N TRP A 71 -17.29 -17.23 -18.56
CA TRP A 71 -17.52 -16.26 -19.62
C TRP A 71 -17.44 -14.80 -19.11
N VAL A 72 -18.02 -14.51 -17.95
CA VAL A 72 -17.97 -13.16 -17.35
C VAL A 72 -16.53 -12.77 -17.04
N LEU A 73 -15.74 -13.68 -16.46
CA LEU A 73 -14.32 -13.42 -16.21
C LEU A 73 -13.53 -13.24 -17.51
N GLU A 74 -13.82 -14.00 -18.57
CA GLU A 74 -13.22 -13.81 -19.90
C GLU A 74 -13.56 -12.44 -20.50
N HIS A 75 -14.80 -12.00 -20.35
CA HIS A 75 -15.27 -10.67 -20.75
C HIS A 75 -14.51 -9.57 -19.98
N LEU A 76 -14.50 -9.64 -18.65
CA LEU A 76 -13.79 -8.69 -17.79
C LEU A 76 -12.27 -8.67 -18.04
N CYS A 77 -11.67 -9.81 -18.39
CA CYS A 77 -10.23 -9.91 -18.70
C CYS A 77 -9.88 -9.64 -20.18
N SER A 78 -10.85 -9.28 -21.03
CA SER A 78 -10.64 -9.20 -22.47
C SER A 78 -9.60 -8.14 -22.87
N SER A 79 -9.63 -6.97 -22.21
CA SER A 79 -8.66 -5.88 -22.38
C SER A 79 -7.23 -6.31 -22.07
N LEU A 80 -7.03 -7.08 -20.99
CA LEU A 80 -5.72 -7.53 -20.51
C LEU A 80 -5.00 -8.41 -21.53
N ARG A 81 -5.77 -9.22 -22.28
CA ARG A 81 -5.23 -10.11 -23.32
C ARG A 81 -4.77 -9.31 -24.54
N SER A 82 -5.52 -8.29 -24.94
CA SER A 82 -5.18 -7.42 -26.07
C SER A 82 -3.92 -6.57 -25.80
N SER A 83 -3.67 -6.19 -24.55
CA SER A 83 -2.47 -5.43 -24.17
C SER A 83 -1.19 -6.29 -24.20
N SER A 84 -1.30 -7.58 -23.85
CA SER A 84 -0.13 -8.49 -23.77
C SER A 84 0.52 -8.81 -25.12
N SER A 85 -0.21 -8.68 -26.24
CA SER A 85 0.32 -8.90 -27.59
C SER A 85 1.15 -7.73 -28.16
N ALA A 86 1.26 -6.60 -27.45
CA ALA A 86 1.95 -5.41 -27.95
C ALA A 86 3.39 -5.25 -27.43
N SER A 87 3.87 -6.10 -26.51
CA SER A 87 5.13 -5.89 -25.77
C SER A 87 6.15 -7.03 -25.89
N THR A 88 6.32 -7.63 -27.05
CA THR A 88 7.53 -8.41 -27.37
C THR A 88 8.46 -7.58 -28.26
N PRO A 89 9.68 -7.22 -27.82
CA PRO A 89 10.71 -6.66 -28.69
C PRO A 89 11.26 -7.79 -29.58
N GLY A 90 10.57 -8.06 -30.69
CA GLY A 90 11.02 -8.97 -31.73
C GLY A 90 12.06 -8.29 -32.62
N THR A 91 13.18 -8.99 -32.81
CA THR A 91 14.25 -8.76 -33.78
C THR A 91 13.77 -8.20 -35.15
N PRO A 92 14.55 -7.33 -35.81
CA PRO A 92 14.11 -6.62 -37.00
C PRO A 92 14.15 -7.54 -38.23
N ASN A 93 13.02 -8.16 -38.56
CA ASN A 93 12.86 -8.81 -39.86
C ASN A 93 12.23 -7.83 -40.86
N LYS A 94 13.04 -7.46 -41.86
CA LYS A 94 12.65 -6.75 -43.08
C LYS A 94 11.57 -7.55 -43.82
N GLY A 95 10.36 -7.03 -43.84
CA GLY A 95 9.27 -7.54 -44.68
C GLY A 95 8.23 -6.46 -44.94
N LYS A 96 8.35 -5.79 -46.10
CA LYS A 96 7.31 -4.92 -46.65
C LYS A 96 6.00 -5.71 -46.77
N ASN A 97 4.88 -5.20 -46.25
CA ASN A 97 3.66 -4.96 -47.01
C ASN A 97 2.44 -4.52 -46.15
N LYS A 98 1.82 -3.43 -46.61
CA LYS A 98 0.40 -3.02 -46.46
C LYS A 98 -0.14 -2.76 -45.05
N ALA A 99 0.10 -1.55 -44.59
CA ALA A 99 -0.79 -0.82 -43.69
C ALA A 99 -2.15 -0.61 -44.37
N LYS A 100 -3.16 -1.38 -43.97
CA LYS A 100 -4.55 -0.89 -43.94
C LYS A 100 -4.80 -0.44 -42.50
N GLN A 101 -4.66 0.86 -42.27
CA GLN A 101 -5.22 1.53 -41.10
C GLN A 101 -6.74 1.29 -41.11
N GLN A 102 -7.21 0.32 -40.33
CA GLN A 102 -8.56 0.38 -39.80
C GLN A 102 -8.53 1.39 -38.66
N GLN A 103 -8.89 2.63 -38.99
CA GLN A 103 -9.41 3.58 -38.01
C GLN A 103 -10.69 2.96 -37.43
N GLN A 104 -10.57 2.19 -36.34
CA GLN A 104 -11.69 1.97 -35.46
C GLN A 104 -11.98 3.31 -34.78
N GLN A 105 -13.15 3.86 -35.10
CA GLN A 105 -13.74 5.01 -34.42
C GLN A 105 -13.66 4.80 -32.91
N GLN A 106 -12.86 5.64 -32.25
CA GLN A 106 -12.83 5.78 -30.80
C GLN A 106 -14.15 6.42 -30.35
N VAL A 107 -15.18 5.60 -30.21
CA VAL A 107 -16.25 5.92 -29.25
C VAL A 107 -15.62 5.73 -27.86
N PRO A 108 -15.84 6.64 -26.90
CA PRO A 108 -15.36 6.47 -25.53
C PRO A 108 -16.12 5.29 -24.90
N SER A 109 -15.63 4.07 -25.10
CA SER A 109 -16.15 2.89 -24.44
C SER A 109 -15.61 2.87 -23.02
N ILE A 110 -16.49 2.83 -22.03
CA ILE A 110 -16.15 2.51 -20.64
C ILE A 110 -15.26 1.26 -20.66
N ALA A 111 -14.14 1.31 -19.93
CA ALA A 111 -13.23 0.17 -19.81
C ALA A 111 -14.02 -1.07 -19.36
N VAL A 112 -13.77 -2.22 -19.98
CA VAL A 112 -14.58 -3.44 -19.74
C VAL A 112 -14.48 -3.89 -18.28
N GLU A 113 -13.35 -3.57 -17.61
CA GLU A 113 -13.13 -3.81 -16.19
C GLU A 113 -14.07 -3.00 -15.27
N LEU A 114 -14.69 -1.94 -15.78
CA LEU A 114 -15.65 -1.09 -15.07
C LEU A 114 -17.11 -1.42 -15.43
N ASP A 115 -17.37 -2.55 -16.10
CA ASP A 115 -18.72 -3.01 -16.43
C ASP A 115 -19.45 -3.50 -15.17
N LEU A 116 -20.26 -2.62 -14.57
CA LEU A 116 -21.02 -2.91 -13.36
C LEU A 116 -21.91 -4.15 -13.49
N LYS A 117 -22.55 -4.36 -14.64
CA LYS A 117 -23.45 -5.50 -14.84
C LYS A 117 -22.68 -6.81 -14.84
N ALA A 118 -21.49 -6.82 -15.43
CA ALA A 118 -20.60 -7.98 -15.40
C ALA A 118 -20.19 -8.34 -13.96
N TRP A 119 -19.82 -7.34 -13.15
CA TRP A 119 -19.49 -7.58 -11.75
C TRP A 119 -20.68 -8.02 -10.89
N GLN A 120 -21.87 -7.46 -11.11
CA GLN A 120 -23.10 -7.88 -10.43
C GLN A 120 -23.49 -9.32 -10.78
N LEU A 121 -23.35 -9.72 -12.05
CA LEU A 121 -23.59 -11.10 -12.46
C LEU A 121 -22.58 -12.04 -11.81
N LEU A 122 -21.29 -11.71 -11.85
CA LEU A 122 -20.26 -12.52 -11.22
C LEU A 122 -20.49 -12.65 -9.71
N SER A 123 -20.81 -11.55 -9.02
CA SER A 123 -21.03 -11.56 -7.58
C SER A 123 -22.24 -12.39 -7.19
N SER A 124 -23.33 -12.31 -7.96
CA SER A 124 -24.51 -13.15 -7.76
C SER A 124 -24.19 -14.64 -7.92
N ILE A 125 -23.47 -15.03 -8.98
CA ILE A 125 -23.08 -16.42 -9.20
C ILE A 125 -22.18 -16.94 -8.07
N VAL A 126 -21.16 -16.16 -7.71
CA VAL A 126 -20.19 -16.52 -6.66
C VAL A 126 -20.87 -16.61 -5.29
N ALA A 127 -21.74 -15.66 -4.94
CA ALA A 127 -22.46 -15.66 -3.69
C ALA A 127 -23.39 -16.88 -3.56
N GLU A 128 -24.14 -17.21 -4.61
CA GLU A 128 -25.04 -18.37 -4.60
C GLU A 128 -24.27 -19.69 -4.48
N GLN A 129 -23.20 -19.87 -5.28
CA GLN A 129 -22.42 -21.11 -5.30
C GLN A 129 -21.67 -21.40 -3.99
N ILE A 130 -21.24 -20.35 -3.28
CA ILE A 130 -20.44 -20.47 -2.05
C ILE A 130 -21.31 -20.32 -0.80
N SER A 131 -22.58 -19.93 -0.95
CA SER A 131 -23.52 -19.81 0.16
C SER A 131 -23.59 -21.08 1.00
N THR A 132 -24.00 -20.94 2.25
CA THR A 132 -24.29 -22.09 3.14
C THR A 132 -25.48 -22.90 2.64
N GLU A 133 -26.30 -22.35 1.74
CA GLU A 133 -27.47 -22.97 1.14
C GLU A 133 -27.15 -23.77 -0.13
N SER A 134 -25.93 -23.65 -0.65
CA SER A 134 -25.48 -24.41 -1.82
C SER A 134 -25.35 -25.91 -1.52
N ASP A 135 -25.83 -26.74 -2.45
CA ASP A 135 -25.72 -28.21 -2.40
C ASP A 135 -24.26 -28.72 -2.51
N LEU A 136 -23.31 -27.84 -2.84
CA LEU A 136 -21.90 -28.20 -2.98
C LEU A 136 -21.25 -28.43 -1.61
N SER A 137 -20.42 -29.48 -1.52
CA SER A 137 -19.54 -29.66 -0.36
C SER A 137 -18.49 -28.54 -0.29
N GLU A 138 -17.98 -28.25 0.91
CA GLU A 138 -16.92 -27.22 1.07
C GLU A 138 -15.69 -27.50 0.21
N ALA A 139 -15.30 -28.77 0.04
CA ALA A 139 -14.22 -29.15 -0.86
C ALA A 139 -14.55 -28.86 -2.33
N ALA A 140 -15.80 -29.09 -2.75
CA ALA A 140 -16.25 -28.79 -4.11
C ALA A 140 -16.29 -27.27 -4.36
N LYS A 141 -16.75 -26.47 -3.39
CA LYS A 141 -16.73 -25.00 -3.45
C LYS A 141 -15.30 -24.47 -3.65
N GLN A 142 -14.36 -24.96 -2.83
CA GLN A 142 -12.95 -24.56 -2.94
C GLN A 142 -12.31 -25.01 -4.26
N SER A 143 -12.64 -26.21 -4.74
CA SER A 143 -12.18 -26.70 -6.04
C SER A 143 -12.72 -25.85 -7.20
N TRP A 144 -13.99 -25.45 -7.15
CA TRP A 144 -14.62 -24.61 -8.17
C TRP A 144 -14.00 -23.21 -8.21
N LEU A 145 -13.85 -22.57 -7.04
CA LEU A 145 -13.16 -21.28 -6.92
C LEU A 145 -11.73 -21.33 -7.46
N SER A 146 -10.99 -22.38 -7.07
CA SER A 146 -9.63 -22.58 -7.54
C SER A 146 -9.57 -22.76 -9.06
N HIS A 147 -10.52 -23.52 -9.64
CA HIS A 147 -10.61 -23.68 -11.09
C HIS A 147 -10.85 -22.34 -11.81
N LEU A 148 -11.78 -21.51 -11.33
CA LEU A 148 -12.03 -20.18 -11.91
C LEU A 148 -10.82 -19.26 -11.78
N ALA A 149 -10.23 -19.19 -10.59
CA ALA A 149 -9.02 -18.42 -10.34
C ALA A 149 -7.83 -18.87 -11.19
N ASN A 150 -7.80 -20.14 -11.58
CA ASN A 150 -6.70 -20.73 -12.35
C ASN A 150 -6.82 -20.58 -13.86
N THR A 151 -8.03 -20.38 -14.37
CA THR A 151 -8.32 -20.27 -15.80
C THR A 151 -8.24 -18.83 -16.30
N GLN A 152 -8.34 -17.85 -15.41
CA GLN A 152 -8.36 -16.42 -15.74
C GLN A 152 -7.32 -15.64 -14.93
N PRO A 153 -6.78 -14.53 -15.47
CA PRO A 153 -5.78 -13.72 -14.77
C PRO A 153 -6.43 -12.81 -13.71
N VAL A 154 -7.15 -13.40 -12.74
CA VAL A 154 -7.96 -12.68 -11.73
C VAL A 154 -7.14 -11.65 -10.95
N LEU A 155 -5.89 -11.97 -10.61
CA LEU A 155 -5.00 -11.05 -9.89
C LEU A 155 -4.65 -9.81 -10.74
N ALA A 156 -4.38 -10.00 -12.04
CA ALA A 156 -4.16 -8.89 -12.95
C ALA A 156 -5.44 -8.06 -13.18
N LEU A 157 -6.61 -8.72 -13.18
CA LEU A 157 -7.91 -8.06 -13.24
C LEU A 157 -8.12 -7.15 -12.02
N ALA A 158 -7.83 -7.62 -10.80
CA ALA A 158 -7.93 -6.81 -9.59
C ALA A 158 -7.04 -5.56 -9.64
N GLY A 159 -5.79 -5.70 -10.10
CA GLY A 159 -4.91 -4.56 -10.32
C GLY A 159 -5.40 -3.61 -11.42
N SER A 160 -5.97 -4.15 -12.51
CA SER A 160 -6.55 -3.33 -13.59
C SER A 160 -7.73 -2.50 -13.08
N VAL A 161 -8.64 -3.10 -12.32
CA VAL A 161 -9.78 -2.39 -11.71
C VAL A 161 -9.30 -1.21 -10.87
N ALA A 162 -8.31 -1.40 -9.99
CA ALA A 162 -7.79 -0.32 -9.15
C ALA A 162 -7.20 0.84 -9.99
N ARG A 163 -6.48 0.53 -11.07
CA ARG A 163 -5.93 1.55 -12.00
C ARG A 163 -7.05 2.28 -12.74
N GLN A 164 -8.02 1.54 -13.27
CA GLN A 164 -9.13 2.12 -14.02
C GLN A 164 -10.00 3.01 -13.11
N LEU A 165 -10.30 2.57 -11.88
CA LEU A 165 -11.01 3.39 -10.90
C LEU A 165 -10.24 4.66 -10.53
N SER A 166 -8.91 4.60 -10.48
CA SER A 166 -8.06 5.76 -10.22
C SER A 166 -8.03 6.77 -11.37
N GLN A 167 -8.28 6.31 -12.60
CA GLN A 167 -8.26 7.13 -13.83
C GLN A 167 -9.66 7.56 -14.27
N ALA A 168 -10.71 6.89 -13.80
CA ALA A 168 -12.10 7.13 -14.19
C ALA A 168 -12.67 8.40 -13.56
N ALA A 169 -12.25 9.57 -14.06
CA ALA A 169 -12.82 10.87 -13.68
C ALA A 169 -14.29 11.04 -14.10
N VAL A 170 -14.80 10.17 -14.97
CA VAL A 170 -16.15 10.23 -15.54
C VAL A 170 -17.20 9.61 -14.61
N LEU A 171 -16.81 8.66 -13.75
CA LEU A 171 -17.75 7.99 -12.86
C LEU A 171 -18.08 8.85 -11.65
N SER A 172 -19.37 8.97 -11.34
CA SER A 172 -19.83 9.58 -10.09
C SER A 172 -19.37 8.76 -8.87
N LEU A 173 -19.37 9.38 -7.68
CA LEU A 173 -18.99 8.69 -6.44
C LEU A 173 -19.86 7.45 -6.19
N ASP A 174 -21.18 7.58 -6.36
CA ASP A 174 -22.16 6.50 -6.16
C ASP A 174 -21.94 5.31 -7.12
N GLU A 175 -21.65 5.60 -8.39
CA GLU A 175 -21.33 4.57 -9.38
C GLU A 175 -20.03 3.83 -9.02
N ARG A 176 -19.00 4.55 -8.56
CA ARG A 176 -17.72 3.95 -8.14
C ARG A 176 -17.91 3.05 -6.91
N GLU A 177 -18.65 3.52 -5.90
CA GLU A 177 -18.94 2.74 -4.69
C GLU A 177 -19.76 1.49 -4.98
N THR A 178 -20.78 1.61 -5.83
CA THR A 178 -21.61 0.47 -6.25
C THR A 178 -20.80 -0.56 -7.04
N LEU A 179 -19.97 -0.09 -7.99
CA LEU A 179 -19.07 -0.95 -8.76
C LEU A 179 -18.06 -1.66 -7.87
N LEU A 180 -17.44 -0.94 -6.93
CA LEU A 180 -16.43 -1.50 -6.06
C LEU A 180 -17.03 -2.51 -5.07
N THR A 181 -18.25 -2.27 -4.58
CA THR A 181 -18.99 -3.24 -3.74
C THR A 181 -19.29 -4.55 -4.49
N ALA A 182 -19.79 -4.44 -5.73
CA ALA A 182 -20.02 -5.62 -6.57
C ALA A 182 -18.71 -6.37 -6.89
N THR A 183 -17.65 -5.63 -7.14
CA THR A 183 -16.32 -6.17 -7.44
C THR A 183 -15.71 -6.88 -6.23
N SER A 184 -15.76 -6.26 -5.04
CA SER A 184 -15.20 -6.80 -3.79
C SER A 184 -15.81 -8.16 -3.45
N THR A 185 -17.14 -8.28 -3.54
CA THR A 185 -17.87 -9.52 -3.23
C THR A 185 -17.34 -10.73 -4.02
N SER A 186 -17.00 -10.52 -5.30
CA SER A 186 -16.46 -11.58 -6.15
C SER A 186 -14.96 -11.80 -5.91
N LEU A 187 -14.19 -10.72 -5.87
CA LEU A 187 -12.74 -10.77 -5.79
C LEU A 187 -12.24 -11.30 -4.45
N GLU A 188 -12.90 -11.01 -3.34
CA GLU A 188 -12.53 -11.55 -2.01
C GLU A 188 -12.49 -13.08 -1.99
N LYS A 189 -13.34 -13.74 -2.78
CA LYS A 189 -13.38 -15.21 -2.86
C LYS A 189 -12.42 -15.77 -3.91
N LEU A 190 -12.22 -15.06 -5.02
CA LEU A 190 -11.39 -15.53 -6.13
C LEU A 190 -9.89 -15.21 -5.94
N LEU A 191 -9.54 -14.15 -5.20
CA LEU A 191 -8.17 -13.70 -5.05
C LEU A 191 -7.27 -14.61 -4.20
N PRO A 192 -7.73 -15.23 -3.09
CA PRO A 192 -6.86 -16.11 -2.32
C PRO A 192 -6.25 -17.27 -3.15
N PRO A 193 -7.04 -18.10 -3.87
CA PRO A 193 -6.44 -19.14 -4.72
C PRO A 193 -5.64 -18.57 -5.90
N ALA A 194 -6.08 -17.45 -6.51
CA ALA A 194 -5.36 -16.80 -7.62
C ALA A 194 -3.97 -16.29 -7.19
N THR A 195 -3.90 -15.69 -6.00
CA THR A 195 -2.68 -15.09 -5.45
C THR A 195 -1.73 -16.16 -4.96
N SER A 196 -2.21 -17.19 -4.25
CA SER A 196 -1.35 -18.29 -3.79
C SER A 196 -0.56 -18.93 -4.94
N ARG A 197 -1.23 -19.26 -6.06
CA ARG A 197 -0.57 -19.85 -7.23
C ARG A 197 0.33 -18.84 -7.96
N THR A 198 -0.17 -17.64 -8.21
CA THR A 198 0.57 -16.62 -8.97
C THR A 198 1.79 -16.17 -8.19
N ALA A 199 1.70 -15.91 -6.88
CA ALA A 199 2.83 -15.50 -6.06
C ALA A 199 3.95 -16.56 -6.00
N ALA A 200 3.59 -17.86 -6.07
CA ALA A 200 4.56 -18.94 -6.07
C ALA A 200 5.37 -19.01 -7.39
N THR A 201 4.74 -18.64 -8.51
CA THR A 201 5.33 -18.79 -9.87
C THR A 201 5.81 -17.48 -10.48
N ASN A 202 5.09 -16.40 -10.23
CA ASN A 202 5.31 -15.04 -10.73
C ASN A 202 4.92 -14.00 -9.66
N ILE A 203 5.81 -13.82 -8.68
CA ILE A 203 5.60 -12.88 -7.58
C ILE A 203 5.43 -11.42 -8.03
N GLU A 204 5.98 -11.05 -9.18
CA GLU A 204 5.91 -9.70 -9.74
C GLU A 204 4.48 -9.33 -10.10
N ALA A 205 3.70 -10.27 -10.66
CA ALA A 205 2.29 -10.03 -10.97
C ALA A 205 1.44 -9.77 -9.70
N ALA A 206 1.77 -10.40 -8.57
CA ALA A 206 1.14 -10.10 -7.30
C ALA A 206 1.55 -8.73 -6.77
N ALA A 207 2.84 -8.41 -6.85
CA ALA A 207 3.36 -7.09 -6.48
C ALA A 207 2.76 -5.97 -7.34
N ASP A 208 2.54 -6.18 -8.64
CA ASP A 208 1.92 -5.21 -9.56
C ASP A 208 0.45 -4.93 -9.20
N SER A 209 -0.27 -5.96 -8.74
CA SER A 209 -1.64 -5.78 -8.25
C SER A 209 -1.66 -5.02 -6.93
N ILE A 210 -0.75 -5.35 -6.00
CA ILE A 210 -0.61 -4.60 -4.73
C ILE A 210 -0.25 -3.14 -5.02
N HIS A 211 0.69 -2.91 -5.93
CA HIS A 211 1.09 -1.57 -6.37
C HIS A 211 -0.09 -0.77 -6.92
N ALA A 212 -0.92 -1.36 -7.77
CA ALA A 212 -2.13 -0.71 -8.27
C ALA A 212 -3.10 -0.27 -7.16
N TRP A 213 -3.27 -1.10 -6.12
CA TRP A 213 -4.08 -0.76 -4.95
C TRP A 213 -3.43 0.32 -4.07
N LEU A 214 -2.10 0.31 -3.92
CA LEU A 214 -1.38 1.39 -3.24
C LEU A 214 -1.56 2.73 -3.98
N ASP A 215 -1.46 2.74 -5.31
CA ASP A 215 -1.76 3.93 -6.10
C ASP A 215 -3.21 4.41 -5.91
N PHE A 216 -4.16 3.47 -5.83
CA PHE A 216 -5.56 3.79 -5.54
C PHE A 216 -5.73 4.47 -4.18
N PHE A 217 -5.03 4.01 -3.13
CA PHE A 217 -5.06 4.60 -1.79
C PHE A 217 -4.15 5.82 -1.59
N GLY A 218 -3.24 6.09 -2.53
CA GLY A 218 -2.45 7.33 -2.58
C GLY A 218 -3.26 8.57 -2.96
N GLN A 219 -4.57 8.43 -3.16
CA GLN A 219 -5.51 9.50 -3.47
C GLN A 219 -6.58 9.61 -2.38
N SER A 220 -7.24 10.77 -2.32
CA SER A 220 -8.38 10.99 -1.44
C SER A 220 -9.57 10.10 -1.87
N ARG A 221 -9.98 9.14 -1.03
CA ARG A 221 -11.09 8.19 -1.26
C ARG A 221 -12.22 8.36 -0.25
N SER A 222 -13.44 7.93 -0.59
CA SER A 222 -14.52 7.85 0.41
C SER A 222 -14.28 6.68 1.39
N THR A 223 -15.01 6.67 2.51
CA THR A 223 -14.95 5.57 3.49
C THR A 223 -15.35 4.24 2.88
N VAL A 224 -16.38 4.22 2.02
CA VAL A 224 -16.84 3.00 1.34
C VAL A 224 -15.76 2.49 0.38
N GLU A 225 -15.14 3.39 -0.39
CA GLU A 225 -14.03 3.05 -1.28
C GLU A 225 -12.84 2.46 -0.53
N GLN A 226 -12.51 3.02 0.64
CA GLN A 226 -11.45 2.50 1.50
C GLN A 226 -11.79 1.11 2.04
N GLN A 227 -13.01 0.92 2.55
CA GLN A 227 -13.44 -0.34 3.16
C GLN A 227 -13.45 -1.49 2.15
N THR A 228 -14.08 -1.27 0.99
CA THR A 228 -14.21 -2.30 -0.06
C THR A 228 -12.88 -2.53 -0.77
N GLY A 229 -12.11 -1.49 -1.06
CA GLY A 229 -10.75 -1.64 -1.56
C GLY A 229 -9.84 -2.39 -0.57
N TYR A 230 -9.97 -2.11 0.74
CA TYR A 230 -9.22 -2.81 1.77
C TYR A 230 -9.54 -4.31 1.78
N ALA A 231 -10.81 -4.69 1.68
CA ALA A 231 -11.20 -6.11 1.63
C ALA A 231 -10.56 -6.84 0.44
N ILE A 232 -10.49 -6.20 -0.72
CA ILE A 232 -9.79 -6.72 -1.90
C ILE A 232 -8.29 -6.85 -1.62
N LEU A 233 -7.65 -5.78 -1.13
CA LEU A 233 -6.21 -5.78 -0.83
C LEU A 233 -5.86 -6.86 0.21
N GLN A 234 -6.63 -6.97 1.29
CA GLN A 234 -6.43 -7.95 2.36
C GLN A 234 -6.53 -9.39 1.83
N SER A 235 -7.41 -9.64 0.87
CA SER A 235 -7.55 -10.94 0.21
C SER A 235 -6.28 -11.32 -0.56
N ILE A 236 -5.60 -10.35 -1.17
CA ILE A 236 -4.29 -10.55 -1.80
C ILE A 236 -3.20 -10.78 -0.72
N LEU A 237 -3.17 -9.92 0.30
CA LEU A 237 -2.09 -9.94 1.32
C LEU A 237 -2.05 -11.23 2.12
N SER A 238 -3.20 -11.81 2.47
CA SER A 238 -3.27 -13.04 3.29
C SER A 238 -2.48 -14.21 2.70
N THR A 239 -2.46 -14.34 1.38
CA THR A 239 -1.78 -15.44 0.68
C THR A 239 -0.42 -15.00 0.13
N TRP A 240 -0.26 -13.74 -0.26
CA TRP A 240 1.01 -13.18 -0.71
C TRP A 240 2.07 -13.19 0.40
N THR A 241 1.72 -12.79 1.62
CA THR A 241 2.65 -12.78 2.77
C THR A 241 3.17 -14.18 3.10
N THR A 242 2.27 -15.17 3.17
CA THR A 242 2.63 -16.58 3.34
C THR A 242 3.59 -17.04 2.23
N THR A 243 3.32 -16.66 0.99
CA THR A 243 4.17 -17.03 -0.15
C THR A 243 5.56 -16.38 -0.09
N LEU A 244 5.66 -15.14 0.42
CA LEU A 244 6.94 -14.47 0.62
C LEU A 244 7.75 -15.10 1.77
N GLN A 245 7.08 -15.46 2.86
CA GLN A 245 7.74 -16.00 4.04
C GLN A 245 8.36 -17.38 3.77
N TYR A 246 7.64 -18.24 3.04
CA TYR A 246 8.08 -19.63 2.79
C TYR A 246 8.68 -19.84 1.39
N GLY A 247 8.61 -18.85 0.49
CA GLY A 247 9.05 -18.98 -0.89
C GLY A 247 10.46 -18.44 -1.15
N SER A 248 11.10 -18.92 -2.23
CA SER A 248 12.38 -18.39 -2.73
C SER A 248 12.27 -17.02 -3.41
N ASN A 249 11.06 -16.45 -3.49
CA ASN A 249 10.74 -15.27 -4.28
C ASN A 249 10.95 -13.95 -3.54
N ALA A 250 11.28 -13.96 -2.24
CA ALA A 250 11.42 -12.76 -1.42
C ALA A 250 12.41 -11.73 -2.00
N LYS A 251 13.56 -12.18 -2.51
CA LYS A 251 14.57 -11.30 -3.12
C LYS A 251 14.07 -10.67 -4.43
N ARG A 252 13.38 -11.45 -5.26
CA ARG A 252 12.80 -10.98 -6.53
C ARG A 252 11.68 -9.97 -6.26
N ASN A 253 10.79 -10.27 -5.31
CA ASN A 253 9.76 -9.35 -4.84
C ASN A 253 10.36 -8.04 -4.34
N HIS A 254 11.37 -8.12 -3.47
CA HIS A 254 12.06 -6.96 -2.94
C HIS A 254 12.58 -6.05 -4.06
N GLN A 255 13.33 -6.61 -5.01
CA GLN A 255 13.89 -5.85 -6.13
C GLN A 255 12.80 -5.19 -6.99
N HIS A 256 11.73 -5.94 -7.30
CA HIS A 256 10.62 -5.43 -8.09
C HIS A 256 9.87 -4.32 -7.36
N PHE A 257 9.57 -4.52 -6.08
CA PHE A 257 8.85 -3.55 -5.25
C PHE A 257 9.65 -2.26 -5.08
N CYS A 258 10.96 -2.37 -4.84
CA CYS A 258 11.89 -1.25 -4.76
C CYS A 258 11.92 -0.42 -6.05
N ASN A 259 11.83 -1.06 -7.21
CA ASN A 259 11.90 -0.38 -8.49
C ASN A 259 10.57 0.29 -8.89
N ASN A 260 9.43 -0.29 -8.50
CA ASN A 260 8.14 0.09 -9.09
C ASN A 260 7.15 0.70 -8.08
N ALA A 261 7.16 0.25 -6.82
CA ALA A 261 6.05 0.48 -5.90
C ALA A 261 6.34 1.46 -4.75
N ILE A 262 7.60 1.82 -4.47
CA ILE A 262 7.93 2.74 -3.36
C ILE A 262 7.24 4.11 -3.46
N PRO A 263 7.23 4.80 -4.61
CA PRO A 263 6.54 6.09 -4.73
C PRO A 263 5.06 6.01 -4.33
N SER A 264 4.37 4.99 -4.83
CA SER A 264 2.95 4.74 -4.58
C SER A 264 2.70 4.38 -3.11
N LEU A 265 3.59 3.57 -2.54
CA LEU A 265 3.55 3.23 -1.12
C LEU A 265 3.69 4.47 -0.22
N LEU A 266 4.66 5.34 -0.50
CA LEU A 266 4.88 6.56 0.28
C LEU A 266 3.66 7.49 0.20
N ARG A 267 3.06 7.65 -0.98
CA ARG A 267 1.82 8.42 -1.15
C ARG A 267 0.67 7.81 -0.36
N ALA A 268 0.45 6.49 -0.47
CA ALA A 268 -0.59 5.79 0.28
C ALA A 268 -0.44 5.97 1.79
N LEU A 269 0.78 5.76 2.32
CA LEU A 269 1.06 5.97 3.74
C LEU A 269 0.82 7.42 4.16
N HIS A 270 1.24 8.39 3.36
CA HIS A 270 1.03 9.81 3.64
C HIS A 270 -0.46 10.16 3.70
N THR A 271 -1.22 9.81 2.65
CA THR A 271 -2.66 10.11 2.54
C THR A 271 -3.47 9.42 3.64
N LEU A 272 -3.12 8.20 4.03
CA LEU A 272 -3.82 7.48 5.10
C LEU A 272 -3.45 8.02 6.48
N SER A 273 -2.18 8.41 6.71
CA SER A 273 -1.74 8.93 8.01
C SER A 273 -2.31 10.32 8.32
N THR A 274 -2.41 11.21 7.32
CA THR A 274 -2.98 12.55 7.52
C THR A 274 -4.47 12.50 7.84
N ARG A 275 -5.19 11.53 7.30
CA ARG A 275 -6.62 11.33 7.60
C ARG A 275 -6.86 10.78 9.00
N ASP A 276 -5.99 9.87 9.45
CA ASP A 276 -6.08 9.28 10.79
C ASP A 276 -5.92 10.35 11.89
N THR A 277 -5.11 11.39 11.64
CA THR A 277 -4.95 12.51 12.58
C THR A 277 -6.14 13.46 12.63
N ASP A 278 -6.87 13.61 11.52
CA ASP A 278 -8.04 14.48 11.41
C ASP A 278 -9.30 13.79 11.95
N ALA A 279 -9.41 12.47 11.77
CA ALA A 279 -10.51 11.64 12.23
C ALA A 279 -10.31 11.19 13.69
N LYS A 280 -10.16 12.14 14.63
CA LYS A 280 -10.02 11.86 16.08
C LYS A 280 -11.17 11.05 16.68
N ASP A 281 -12.27 10.88 15.94
CA ASP A 281 -13.41 10.04 16.30
C ASP A 281 -13.68 8.92 15.25
N VAL A 282 -13.38 7.67 15.65
CA VAL A 282 -14.16 6.44 15.35
C VAL A 282 -13.91 5.62 14.06
N SER A 283 -13.07 6.02 13.10
CA SER A 283 -12.85 5.17 11.91
C SER A 283 -11.84 4.02 12.13
N ILE A 284 -12.23 2.97 12.85
CA ILE A 284 -11.47 1.69 13.02
C ILE A 284 -10.98 1.12 11.69
N GLN A 285 -11.69 1.38 10.59
CA GLN A 285 -11.34 0.84 9.27
C GLN A 285 -10.15 1.55 8.63
N SER A 286 -10.01 2.86 8.83
CA SER A 286 -8.86 3.62 8.31
C SER A 286 -7.57 3.15 8.97
N SER A 287 -7.60 2.88 10.29
CA SER A 287 -6.45 2.34 11.00
C SER A 287 -6.07 0.94 10.52
N VAL A 288 -7.04 0.07 10.26
CA VAL A 288 -6.78 -1.30 9.76
C VAL A 288 -6.18 -1.27 8.33
N LEU A 289 -6.67 -0.39 7.45
CA LEU A 289 -6.08 -0.21 6.12
C LEU A 289 -4.64 0.33 6.23
N LEU A 290 -4.39 1.32 7.09
CA LEU A 290 -3.04 1.83 7.33
C LEU A 290 -2.10 0.73 7.84
N ASP A 291 -2.57 -0.13 8.73
CA ASP A 291 -1.80 -1.27 9.23
C ASP A 291 -1.51 -2.31 8.15
N ALA A 292 -2.43 -2.55 7.22
CA ALA A 292 -2.17 -3.40 6.05
C ALA A 292 -1.11 -2.80 5.12
N VAL A 293 -1.12 -1.48 4.91
CA VAL A 293 -0.07 -0.80 4.14
C VAL A 293 1.28 -0.87 4.87
N ARG A 294 1.30 -0.71 6.20
CA ARG A 294 2.50 -0.94 7.02
C ARG A 294 3.01 -2.38 6.94
N GLN A 295 2.11 -3.36 6.88
CA GLN A 295 2.47 -4.77 6.68
C GLN A 295 3.13 -4.99 5.32
N ILE A 296 2.63 -4.36 4.24
CA ILE A 296 3.27 -4.41 2.92
C ILE A 296 4.70 -3.87 2.98
N VAL A 297 4.93 -2.75 3.68
CA VAL A 297 6.28 -2.21 3.89
C VAL A 297 7.17 -3.23 4.57
N ALA A 298 6.71 -3.77 5.70
CA ALA A 298 7.48 -4.71 6.49
C ALA A 298 7.89 -5.93 5.66
N GLU A 299 6.98 -6.51 4.87
CA GLU A 299 7.25 -7.75 4.13
C GLU A 299 7.95 -7.53 2.78
N SER A 300 7.74 -6.40 2.09
CA SER A 300 8.39 -6.12 0.79
C SER A 300 9.74 -5.43 0.91
N ILE A 301 9.85 -4.45 1.80
CA ILE A 301 11.03 -3.58 1.90
C ILE A 301 12.03 -4.19 2.88
N PHE A 302 11.57 -4.58 4.06
CA PHE A 302 12.42 -5.13 5.12
C PHE A 302 12.41 -6.66 5.13
N THR A 303 12.71 -7.27 3.97
CA THR A 303 12.84 -8.74 3.88
C THR A 303 13.98 -9.24 4.77
N GLU A 304 13.95 -10.51 5.18
CA GLU A 304 15.01 -11.13 6.01
C GLU A 304 16.40 -11.02 5.38
N SER A 305 16.51 -11.08 4.04
CA SER A 305 17.78 -10.86 3.34
C SER A 305 18.31 -9.43 3.53
N VAL A 306 17.42 -8.44 3.52
CA VAL A 306 17.78 -7.02 3.74
C VAL A 306 18.16 -6.81 5.20
N GLN A 307 17.38 -7.35 6.15
CA GLN A 307 17.69 -7.29 7.57
C GLN A 307 19.07 -7.88 7.86
N ARG A 308 19.39 -9.05 7.32
CA ARG A 308 20.72 -9.68 7.44
C ARG A 308 21.84 -8.79 6.89
N THR A 309 21.61 -8.17 5.73
CA THR A 309 22.59 -7.26 5.10
C THR A 309 22.83 -6.03 5.99
N LEU A 310 21.77 -5.45 6.54
CA LEU A 310 21.84 -4.30 7.44
C LEU A 310 22.54 -4.64 8.77
N LEU A 311 22.24 -5.81 9.35
CA LEU A 311 22.92 -6.30 10.56
C LEU A 311 24.40 -6.57 10.32
N GLN A 312 24.76 -7.15 9.17
CA GLN A 312 26.15 -7.35 8.78
C GLN A 312 26.89 -6.03 8.58
N ALA A 313 26.26 -5.05 7.92
CA ALA A 313 26.83 -3.73 7.73
C ALA A 313 27.02 -2.98 9.06
N GLY A 314 26.03 -3.04 9.96
CA GLY A 314 26.14 -2.47 11.31
C GLY A 314 27.28 -3.10 12.12
N ARG A 315 27.48 -4.41 12.01
CA ARG A 315 28.63 -5.10 12.60
C ARG A 315 29.96 -4.69 11.97
N GLN A 316 30.01 -4.49 10.66
CA GLN A 316 31.25 -4.05 10.00
C GLN A 316 31.65 -2.63 10.45
N ALA A 317 30.69 -1.73 10.62
CA ALA A 317 30.93 -0.37 11.11
C ALA A 317 31.60 -0.36 12.50
N GLU A 318 31.27 -1.32 13.35
CA GLU A 318 31.92 -1.54 14.65
C GLU A 318 33.41 -1.91 14.51
N ILE A 319 33.73 -2.82 13.58
CA ILE A 319 35.07 -3.37 13.43
C ILE A 319 36.02 -2.34 12.82
N THR A 320 35.55 -1.53 11.87
CA THR A 320 36.42 -0.66 11.09
C THR A 320 36.96 0.55 11.85
N ARG A 321 36.46 0.87 13.06
CA ARG A 321 36.92 2.01 13.92
C ARG A 321 37.31 3.26 13.12
N THR A 322 36.56 3.58 12.07
CA THR A 322 36.78 4.81 11.31
C THR A 322 36.35 5.99 12.18
N PRO A 323 37.09 7.11 12.21
CA PRO A 323 36.90 8.20 13.16
C PRO A 323 35.53 8.91 13.07
N SER A 324 34.74 8.65 12.04
CA SER A 324 33.30 8.89 12.10
C SER A 324 32.53 7.93 11.20
N TRP A 325 31.45 7.33 11.70
CA TRP A 325 30.48 6.61 10.86
C TRP A 325 29.78 7.53 9.84
N LYS A 326 29.93 8.84 10.02
CA LYS A 326 29.48 9.92 9.15
C LYS A 326 30.17 9.94 7.78
N GLU A 327 31.43 9.49 7.71
CA GLU A 327 32.29 9.54 6.51
C GLU A 327 32.54 8.18 5.86
N ALA A 328 32.28 7.08 6.59
CA ALA A 328 32.32 5.77 5.99
C ALA A 328 31.35 5.78 4.79
N LYS A 329 31.87 5.50 3.58
CA LYS A 329 31.07 5.08 2.43
C LYS A 329 30.45 3.72 2.76
N VAL A 330 29.62 3.70 3.80
CA VAL A 330 28.76 2.59 4.13
C VAL A 330 27.93 2.40 2.88
N ALA A 331 28.04 1.22 2.26
CA ALA A 331 27.20 0.86 1.15
C ALA A 331 25.75 0.95 1.65
N THR A 332 25.11 2.11 1.45
CA THR A 332 23.72 2.33 1.83
C THR A 332 22.95 1.21 1.18
N SER A 333 22.31 0.38 1.99
CA SER A 333 21.44 -0.68 1.48
C SER A 333 20.49 -0.09 0.43
N GLY A 334 20.13 -0.86 -0.59
CA GLY A 334 19.39 -0.35 -1.75
C GLY A 334 18.13 0.44 -1.37
N VAL A 335 17.45 0.04 -0.30
CA VAL A 335 16.27 0.74 0.24
C VAL A 335 16.60 2.13 0.76
N VAL A 336 17.65 2.26 1.56
CA VAL A 336 18.04 3.55 2.17
C VAL A 336 18.52 4.50 1.07
N ALA A 337 19.28 4.01 0.10
CA ALA A 337 19.70 4.80 -1.06
C ALA A 337 18.50 5.31 -1.87
N GLN A 338 17.49 4.46 -2.10
CA GLN A 338 16.26 4.85 -2.78
C GLN A 338 15.46 5.87 -1.97
N LEU A 339 15.31 5.67 -0.66
CA LEU A 339 14.65 6.63 0.23
C LEU A 339 15.34 8.00 0.21
N CYS A 340 16.66 8.01 0.25
CA CYS A 340 17.47 9.22 0.09
C CYS A 340 17.24 9.91 -1.27
N ALA A 341 17.08 9.15 -2.36
CA ALA A 341 16.73 9.71 -3.67
C ALA A 341 15.32 10.31 -3.66
N PHE A 342 14.33 9.68 -3.02
CA PHE A 342 12.97 10.23 -2.90
C PHE A 342 12.89 11.47 -2.02
N LEU A 343 13.77 11.59 -1.01
CA LEU A 343 13.91 12.81 -0.20
C LEU A 343 14.53 13.99 -0.99
N GLN A 344 15.04 13.75 -2.21
CA GLN A 344 15.48 14.80 -3.15
C GLN A 344 14.41 15.13 -4.19
N ASP A 345 13.44 14.24 -4.41
CA ASP A 345 12.36 14.43 -5.37
C ASP A 345 11.30 15.35 -4.79
N GLN A 346 11.07 16.51 -5.43
CA GLN A 346 10.10 17.51 -4.99
C GLN A 346 8.69 16.95 -4.82
N GLN A 347 8.28 15.95 -5.61
CA GLN A 347 6.93 15.39 -5.54
C GLN A 347 6.75 14.39 -4.40
N LEU A 348 7.84 13.74 -3.97
CA LEU A 348 7.80 12.66 -2.99
C LEU A 348 8.41 13.04 -1.64
N THR A 349 9.15 14.16 -1.56
CA THR A 349 9.84 14.59 -0.34
C THR A 349 8.90 14.69 0.86
N GLN A 350 7.73 15.32 0.69
CA GLN A 350 6.74 15.44 1.76
C GLN A 350 6.21 14.07 2.23
N ALA A 351 5.87 13.20 1.28
CA ALA A 351 5.42 11.85 1.59
C ALA A 351 6.51 11.00 2.25
N ALA A 352 7.78 11.18 1.85
CA ALA A 352 8.92 10.49 2.46
C ALA A 352 9.19 10.98 3.90
N LEU A 353 9.22 12.31 4.12
CA LEU A 353 9.47 12.90 5.44
C LEU A 353 8.40 12.53 6.46
N SER A 354 7.12 12.68 6.08
CA SER A 354 5.99 12.36 6.96
C SER A 354 5.93 10.89 7.40
N ASN A 355 6.51 9.98 6.61
CA ASN A 355 6.52 8.54 6.90
C ASN A 355 7.82 8.03 7.52
N LEU A 356 8.83 8.88 7.70
CA LEU A 356 10.15 8.46 8.13
C LEU A 356 10.16 7.80 9.52
N ALA A 357 9.33 8.32 10.44
CA ALA A 357 9.15 7.72 11.76
C ALA A 357 8.52 6.32 11.67
N THR A 358 7.44 6.17 10.89
CA THR A 358 6.78 4.87 10.64
C THR A 358 7.74 3.86 10.04
N LEU A 359 8.54 4.26 9.04
CA LEU A 359 9.54 3.38 8.43
C LEU A 359 10.63 2.97 9.42
N SER A 360 11.04 3.87 10.31
CA SER A 360 12.02 3.60 11.36
C SER A 360 11.50 2.58 12.39
N ASP A 361 10.25 2.74 12.82
CA ASP A 361 9.59 1.82 13.75
C ASP A 361 9.44 0.41 13.15
N LEU A 362 9.07 0.33 11.87
CA LEU A 362 8.95 -0.94 11.16
C LEU A 362 10.32 -1.61 10.99
N LEU A 363 11.36 -0.85 10.61
CA LEU A 363 12.70 -1.39 10.51
C LEU A 363 13.20 -1.93 11.86
N TYR A 364 13.06 -1.14 12.93
CA TYR A 364 13.45 -1.57 14.28
C TYR A 364 12.73 -2.87 14.68
N THR A 365 11.41 -2.93 14.48
CA THR A 365 10.60 -4.11 14.80
C THR A 365 11.05 -5.34 14.01
N LYS A 366 11.39 -5.17 12.72
CA LYS A 366 11.86 -6.27 11.87
C LYS A 366 13.26 -6.72 12.26
N LEU A 367 14.19 -5.79 12.52
CA LEU A 367 15.53 -6.14 13.00
C LEU A 367 15.50 -6.91 14.33
N GLY A 368 14.65 -6.50 15.26
CA GLY A 368 14.45 -7.18 16.54
C GLY A 368 13.86 -8.60 16.44
N ARG A 369 13.23 -8.92 15.31
CA ARG A 369 12.64 -10.25 15.01
C ARG A 369 13.45 -11.04 14.00
N SER A 370 14.56 -10.50 13.49
CA SER A 370 15.35 -11.16 12.44
C SER A 370 15.98 -12.45 12.95
N GLU A 371 15.88 -13.52 12.17
CA GLU A 371 16.55 -14.79 12.48
C GLU A 371 18.07 -14.65 12.42
N ALA A 372 18.57 -13.75 11.57
CA ALA A 372 19.98 -13.43 11.47
C ALA A 372 20.56 -12.76 12.72
N LEU A 373 19.73 -12.13 13.56
CA LEU A 373 20.20 -11.39 14.73
C LEU A 373 20.98 -12.29 15.70
N ASN A 374 20.44 -13.47 16.01
CA ASN A 374 21.07 -14.42 16.92
C ASN A 374 22.44 -14.90 16.40
N SER A 375 22.50 -15.26 15.12
CA SER A 375 23.73 -15.80 14.51
C SER A 375 24.83 -14.75 14.39
N ILE A 376 24.48 -13.51 14.03
CA ILE A 376 25.45 -12.42 13.89
C ILE A 376 25.95 -11.99 15.27
N ALA A 377 25.05 -11.79 16.25
CA ALA A 377 25.42 -11.37 17.60
C ALA A 377 26.30 -12.41 18.31
N SER A 378 26.00 -13.70 18.18
CA SER A 378 26.74 -14.78 18.87
C SER A 378 28.18 -14.96 18.37
N SER A 379 28.50 -14.44 17.18
CA SER A 379 29.85 -14.51 16.62
C SER A 379 30.75 -13.33 17.03
N SER A 380 30.25 -12.43 17.89
CA SER A 380 31.07 -11.40 18.52
C SER A 380 31.81 -11.98 19.73
N SER A 381 33.11 -11.70 19.85
CA SER A 381 33.96 -12.14 20.96
C SER A 381 33.77 -11.30 22.23
N ALA A 382 32.58 -10.70 22.41
CA ALA A 382 32.32 -9.72 23.46
C ALA A 382 32.29 -10.39 24.85
N SER A 383 33.07 -9.83 25.77
CA SER A 383 33.25 -10.26 27.15
C SER A 383 32.02 -9.97 28.02
N SER A 384 31.51 -10.99 28.73
CA SER A 384 30.66 -10.93 29.93
C SER A 384 29.22 -10.35 29.87
N GLY A 385 28.72 -9.91 28.71
CA GLY A 385 27.35 -9.41 28.55
C GLY A 385 26.28 -10.51 28.34
N SER A 386 25.01 -10.20 28.61
CA SER A 386 23.89 -11.06 28.20
C SER A 386 23.80 -11.10 26.67
N VAL A 387 23.45 -12.25 26.09
CA VAL A 387 23.18 -12.39 24.65
C VAL A 387 22.18 -11.33 24.16
N ARG A 388 21.20 -10.96 24.99
CA ARG A 388 20.23 -9.92 24.67
C ARG A 388 20.86 -8.53 24.56
N ASP A 389 21.84 -8.22 25.39
CA ASP A 389 22.52 -6.90 25.37
C ASP A 389 23.36 -6.77 24.10
N THR A 390 24.05 -7.83 23.70
CA THR A 390 24.82 -7.88 22.44
C THR A 390 23.90 -7.72 21.23
N GLN A 391 22.75 -8.39 21.23
CA GLN A 391 21.76 -8.26 20.15
C GLN A 391 21.21 -6.84 20.06
N PHE A 392 20.84 -6.27 21.20
CA PHE A 392 20.30 -4.92 21.25
C PHE A 392 21.34 -3.87 20.86
N SER A 393 22.59 -4.02 21.31
CA SER A 393 23.72 -3.21 20.84
C SER A 393 23.86 -3.29 19.32
N LEU A 394 23.85 -4.49 18.73
CA LEU A 394 23.91 -4.64 17.27
C LEU A 394 22.77 -3.90 16.55
N ILE A 395 21.54 -3.98 17.05
CA ILE A 395 20.40 -3.23 16.49
C ILE A 395 20.66 -1.72 16.56
N ARG A 396 21.15 -1.20 17.70
CA ARG A 396 21.50 0.24 17.84
C ARG A 396 22.57 0.64 16.81
N LYS A 397 23.65 -0.13 16.70
CA LYS A 397 24.74 0.10 15.72
C LYS A 397 24.21 0.12 14.29
N THR A 398 23.34 -0.83 13.94
CA THR A 398 22.70 -0.91 12.63
C THR A 398 21.78 0.29 12.37
N MET A 399 20.89 0.64 13.30
CA MET A 399 20.00 1.80 13.16
C MET A 399 20.79 3.10 13.02
N LEU A 400 21.83 3.29 13.81
CA LEU A 400 22.66 4.49 13.78
C LEU A 400 23.44 4.62 12.45
N SER A 401 24.19 3.58 12.08
CA SER A 401 25.07 3.60 10.89
C SER A 401 24.33 3.47 9.56
N GLN A 402 23.30 2.62 9.49
CA GLN A 402 22.64 2.27 8.22
C GLN A 402 21.37 3.08 7.97
N TRP A 403 20.79 3.70 8.99
CA TRP A 403 19.50 4.38 8.88
C TRP A 403 19.62 5.87 9.22
N PHE A 404 19.97 6.22 10.46
CA PHE A 404 19.95 7.62 10.90
C PHE A 404 21.02 8.49 10.22
N PHE A 405 22.28 8.05 10.15
CA PHE A 405 23.33 8.84 9.50
C PHE A 405 23.09 9.07 8.00
N PRO A 406 22.71 8.06 7.20
CA PRO A 406 22.37 8.28 5.79
C PRO A 406 21.21 9.27 5.56
N LEU A 407 20.24 9.31 6.49
CA LEU A 407 19.08 10.21 6.42
C LEU A 407 19.38 11.62 6.95
N LEU A 408 20.40 11.77 7.78
CA LEU A 408 20.73 13.01 8.48
C LEU A 408 20.83 14.24 7.55
N PRO A 409 21.50 14.20 6.37
CA PRO A 409 21.58 15.35 5.47
C PRO A 409 20.22 15.90 5.03
N TYR A 410 19.23 15.02 4.87
CA TYR A 410 17.87 15.41 4.45
C TYR A 410 17.04 15.97 5.59
N LEU A 411 17.41 15.64 6.82
CA LEU A 411 16.80 16.18 8.02
C LEU A 411 17.36 17.56 8.37
N VAL A 412 18.64 17.83 8.12
CA VAL A 412 19.31 19.07 8.60
C VAL A 412 19.51 20.15 7.54
N THR A 413 19.08 19.90 6.30
CA THR A 413 19.22 20.86 5.20
C THR A 413 18.38 22.12 5.46
N SER A 414 19.02 23.28 5.43
CA SER A 414 18.38 24.59 5.58
C SER A 414 17.86 25.17 4.25
N SER A 415 18.20 24.53 3.13
CA SER A 415 17.70 24.84 1.79
C SER A 415 16.41 24.06 1.50
N GLY A 416 15.34 24.79 1.16
CA GLY A 416 14.03 24.21 0.86
C GLY A 416 12.93 25.27 0.94
N SER A 417 11.75 24.97 0.37
CA SER A 417 10.55 25.75 0.61
C SER A 417 10.15 25.68 2.09
N GLN A 418 9.43 26.70 2.58
CA GLN A 418 8.91 26.73 3.96
C GLN A 418 8.05 25.48 4.29
N THR A 419 7.29 24.97 3.31
CA THR A 419 6.49 23.75 3.50
C THR A 419 7.33 22.54 3.89
N HIS A 420 8.51 22.36 3.30
CA HIS A 420 9.40 21.25 3.66
C HIS A 420 10.10 21.45 5.00
N GLN A 421 10.18 22.67 5.54
CA GLN A 421 10.79 22.93 6.86
C GLN A 421 9.90 22.37 7.98
N ALA A 422 8.59 22.62 7.92
CA ALA A 422 7.63 22.02 8.83
C ALA A 422 7.64 20.48 8.77
N ASP A 423 7.63 19.90 7.56
CA ASP A 423 7.71 18.45 7.38
C ASP A 423 9.01 17.86 7.97
N ARG A 424 10.15 18.56 7.83
CA ARG A 424 11.43 18.16 8.43
C ARG A 424 11.38 18.24 9.95
N ALA A 425 10.82 19.30 10.53
CA ALA A 425 10.66 19.45 11.97
C ALA A 425 9.81 18.30 12.54
N ALA A 426 8.68 17.99 11.91
CA ALA A 426 7.83 16.85 12.27
C ALA A 426 8.57 15.51 12.12
N ALA A 427 9.34 15.31 11.04
CA ALA A 427 10.14 14.11 10.83
C ALA A 427 11.23 13.94 11.91
N ARG A 428 11.96 15.00 12.26
CA ARG A 428 12.95 14.99 13.37
C ARG A 428 12.29 14.62 14.69
N ARG A 429 11.13 15.21 15.00
CA ARG A 429 10.36 14.90 16.22
C ARG A 429 9.99 13.43 16.26
N GLY A 430 9.44 12.90 15.16
CA GLY A 430 9.07 11.50 15.06
C GLY A 430 10.24 10.54 15.25
N LEU A 431 11.40 10.84 14.65
CA LEU A 431 12.60 10.03 14.80
C LEU A 431 13.17 10.06 16.22
N LEU A 432 13.28 11.24 16.82
CA LEU A 432 13.75 11.38 18.21
C LEU A 432 12.81 10.67 19.19
N HIS A 433 11.49 10.75 18.96
CA HIS A 433 10.52 10.01 19.74
C HIS A 433 10.67 8.50 19.57
N GLY A 434 10.92 8.01 18.35
CA GLY A 434 11.23 6.60 18.10
C GLY A 434 12.51 6.13 18.81
N ILE A 435 13.56 6.94 18.80
CA ILE A 435 14.82 6.66 19.51
C ILE A 435 14.57 6.51 21.01
N GLU A 436 13.79 7.41 21.62
CA GLU A 436 13.40 7.34 23.02
C GLU A 436 12.52 6.10 23.31
N ARG A 437 11.44 5.93 22.54
CA ARG A 437 10.45 4.85 22.71
C ARG A 437 11.08 3.47 22.65
N HIS A 438 12.00 3.26 21.72
CA HIS A 438 12.67 1.98 21.53
C HIS A 438 13.97 1.85 22.34
N SER A 439 14.29 2.83 23.18
CA SER A 439 15.53 2.86 23.99
C SER A 439 16.79 2.66 23.16
N LEU A 440 16.81 3.21 21.93
CA LEU A 440 17.93 3.08 21.00
C LEU A 440 19.17 3.84 21.46
N PHE A 441 19.05 4.74 22.42
CA PHE A 441 20.17 5.38 23.08
C PHE A 441 20.16 5.03 24.57
N VAL A 442 21.32 4.64 25.10
CA VAL A 442 21.52 4.36 26.52
C VAL A 442 22.82 5.02 26.96
N ILE A 443 22.79 5.72 28.08
CA ILE A 443 23.96 6.41 28.64
C ILE A 443 25.08 5.38 28.88
N GLY A 444 26.27 5.67 28.38
CA GLY A 444 27.45 4.80 28.51
C GLY A 444 27.49 3.64 27.52
N CYS A 445 26.70 3.65 26.45
CA CYS A 445 26.85 2.69 25.36
C CYS A 445 28.15 2.90 24.58
N ASP A 446 28.63 1.85 23.91
CA ASP A 446 29.89 1.88 23.16
C ASP A 446 29.89 2.94 22.04
N GLU A 447 28.70 3.24 21.50
CA GLU A 447 28.48 4.17 20.38
C GLU A 447 28.14 5.60 20.84
N VAL A 448 28.46 5.96 22.10
CA VAL A 448 28.05 7.24 22.69
C VAL A 448 28.54 8.45 21.90
N GLN A 449 29.72 8.37 21.28
CA GLN A 449 30.29 9.48 20.50
C GLN A 449 29.51 9.70 19.20
N GLU A 450 29.11 8.62 18.53
CA GLU A 450 28.33 8.65 17.31
C GLU A 450 26.91 9.16 17.58
N TRP A 451 26.29 8.72 18.68
CA TRP A 451 25.00 9.26 19.13
C TRP A 451 25.09 10.74 19.47
N HIS A 452 26.11 11.15 20.22
CA HIS A 452 26.35 12.56 20.51
C HIS A 452 26.52 13.37 19.22
N SER A 453 27.28 12.87 18.23
CA SER A 453 27.44 13.53 16.93
C SER A 453 26.11 13.70 16.18
N LEU A 454 25.25 12.67 16.19
CA LEU A 454 23.92 12.74 15.61
C LEU A 454 23.07 13.81 16.30
N PHE A 455 22.99 13.76 17.63
CA PHE A 455 22.19 14.68 18.43
C PHE A 455 22.67 16.13 18.32
N SER A 456 23.98 16.39 18.37
CA SER A 456 24.53 17.74 18.18
C SER A 456 24.21 18.29 16.79
N THR A 457 24.32 17.46 15.74
CA THR A 457 23.99 17.90 14.37
C THR A 457 22.49 18.26 14.23
N LEU A 458 21.60 17.46 14.83
CA LEU A 458 20.17 17.75 14.85
C LEU A 458 19.86 19.01 15.67
N PHE A 459 20.48 19.13 16.84
CA PHE A 459 20.34 20.28 17.73
C PHE A 459 20.73 21.59 17.04
N ASP A 460 21.89 21.64 16.38
CA ASP A 460 22.36 22.83 15.67
C ASP A 460 21.37 23.26 14.57
N SER A 461 20.85 22.29 13.82
CA SER A 461 19.84 22.53 12.78
C SER A 461 18.53 23.08 13.35
N ILE A 462 18.00 22.45 14.41
CA ILE A 462 16.78 22.90 15.11
C ILE A 462 16.97 24.32 15.65
N ARG A 463 18.10 24.59 16.30
CA ARG A 463 18.42 25.92 16.85
C ARG A 463 18.48 26.98 15.76
N HIS A 464 19.12 26.66 14.62
CA HIS A 464 19.21 27.57 13.49
C HIS A 464 17.85 27.89 12.87
N GLU A 465 17.00 26.89 12.65
CA GLU A 465 15.66 27.07 12.08
C GLU A 465 14.73 27.80 13.05
N LEU A 466 14.74 27.43 14.33
CA LEU A 466 13.95 28.11 15.36
C LEU A 466 14.27 29.61 15.44
N ARG A 467 15.55 29.99 15.35
CA ARG A 467 15.98 31.41 15.31
C ARG A 467 15.41 32.16 14.10
N ARG A 468 15.19 31.48 12.97
CA ARG A 468 14.63 32.10 11.75
C ARG A 468 13.12 32.34 11.85
N ILE A 469 12.40 31.45 12.51
CA ILE A 469 10.93 31.48 12.57
C ILE A 469 10.39 32.09 13.87
N VAL A 470 11.23 32.37 14.88
CA VAL A 470 10.79 32.76 16.24
C VAL A 470 9.80 33.93 16.25
N THR A 471 9.99 34.93 15.39
CA THR A 471 9.11 36.12 15.28
C THR A 471 7.92 35.95 14.34
N ASP A 472 7.86 34.86 13.57
CA ASP A 472 6.78 34.61 12.62
C ASP A 472 5.51 34.14 13.36
N ALA A 473 4.43 34.92 13.27
CA ALA A 473 3.17 34.63 13.95
C ALA A 473 2.19 33.79 13.10
N SER A 474 2.58 33.35 11.91
CA SER A 474 1.71 32.56 11.03
C SER A 474 1.36 31.20 11.67
N PRO A 475 0.16 30.65 11.43
CA PRO A 475 -0.24 29.35 11.96
C PRO A 475 0.70 28.21 11.59
N ALA A 476 1.25 28.23 10.37
CA ALA A 476 2.23 27.25 9.90
C ALA A 476 3.54 27.33 10.71
N ALA A 477 4.06 28.54 10.96
CA ALA A 477 5.24 28.73 11.78
C ALA A 477 5.00 28.32 13.25
N GLN A 478 3.78 28.47 13.77
CA GLN A 478 3.44 28.02 15.13
C GLN A 478 3.48 26.49 15.27
N LEU A 479 2.97 25.75 14.28
CA LEU A 479 3.07 24.29 14.27
C LEU A 479 4.54 23.84 14.19
N GLU A 480 5.32 24.47 13.32
CA GLU A 480 6.75 24.19 13.18
C GLU A 480 7.54 24.49 14.49
N LYS A 481 7.25 25.60 15.16
CA LYS A 481 7.83 25.92 16.49
C LYS A 481 7.53 24.84 17.52
N ALA A 482 6.28 24.37 17.56
CA ALA A 482 5.87 23.32 18.49
C ALA A 482 6.67 22.02 18.25
N ASP A 483 6.86 21.64 16.98
CA ASP A 483 7.68 20.49 16.61
C ASP A 483 9.15 20.67 17.01
N HIS A 484 9.75 21.85 16.78
CA HIS A 484 11.12 22.15 17.20
C HIS A 484 11.30 22.08 18.72
N PHE A 485 10.37 22.63 19.50
CA PHE A 485 10.46 22.54 20.96
C PHE A 485 10.28 21.11 21.47
N ALA A 486 9.38 20.34 20.86
CA ALA A 486 9.25 18.93 21.18
C ALA A 486 10.55 18.17 20.89
N CYS A 487 11.26 18.50 19.78
CA CYS A 487 12.59 17.96 19.51
C CYS A 487 13.61 18.35 20.59
N LEU A 488 13.64 19.61 21.03
CA LEU A 488 14.54 20.06 22.10
C LEU A 488 14.27 19.35 23.42
N ALA A 489 12.99 19.14 23.78
CA ALA A 489 12.61 18.39 24.97
C ALA A 489 13.00 16.90 24.87
N LEU A 490 12.92 16.29 23.69
CA LEU A 490 13.39 14.94 23.43
C LEU A 490 14.92 14.85 23.54
N LEU A 491 15.65 15.78 22.91
CA LEU A 491 17.11 15.85 22.99
C LEU A 491 17.60 16.03 24.42
N TRP A 492 16.95 16.88 25.21
CA TRP A 492 17.26 17.04 26.64
C TRP A 492 17.10 15.74 27.44
N ARG A 493 16.06 14.94 27.13
CA ARG A 493 15.83 13.66 27.81
C ARG A 493 16.81 12.57 27.36
N LEU A 494 17.17 12.57 26.08
CA LEU A 494 18.12 11.62 25.51
C LEU A 494 19.55 11.94 25.92
N GLU A 495 20.04 13.15 25.66
CA GLU A 495 21.43 13.56 25.89
C GLU A 495 21.51 15.03 26.35
N LYS A 496 21.50 15.23 27.67
CA LYS A 496 21.50 16.57 28.29
C LYS A 496 22.67 17.44 27.85
N SER A 497 23.86 16.84 27.71
CA SER A 497 25.10 17.57 27.40
C SER A 497 25.04 18.32 26.07
N VAL A 498 24.19 17.89 25.14
CA VAL A 498 24.02 18.56 23.83
C VAL A 498 23.26 19.88 23.93
N VAL A 499 22.40 20.03 24.95
CA VAL A 499 21.45 21.15 25.06
C VAL A 499 21.80 22.10 26.21
N GLU A 500 22.49 21.59 27.24
CA GLU A 500 22.75 22.28 28.51
C GLU A 500 23.44 23.65 28.35
N ASP A 501 24.49 23.73 27.54
CA ASP A 501 25.25 24.97 27.32
C ASP A 501 24.43 26.07 26.64
N ASP A 502 23.34 25.71 25.95
CA ASP A 502 22.53 26.61 25.14
C ASP A 502 21.15 26.93 25.76
N LEU A 503 20.83 26.39 26.95
CA LEU A 503 19.53 26.56 27.60
C LEU A 503 19.10 28.02 27.72
N THR A 504 20.02 28.92 28.07
CA THR A 504 19.73 30.36 28.18
C THR A 504 19.30 30.95 26.82
N SER A 505 19.96 30.53 25.73
CA SER A 505 19.57 30.94 24.37
C SER A 505 18.24 30.33 23.95
N ILE A 506 17.90 29.14 24.43
CA ILE A 506 16.63 28.48 24.09
C ILE A 506 15.49 29.15 24.86
N PHE A 507 15.66 29.41 26.16
CA PHE A 507 14.64 30.09 26.97
C PHE A 507 14.37 31.51 26.49
N SER A 508 15.38 32.24 25.98
CA SER A 508 15.15 33.54 25.37
C SER A 508 14.32 33.45 24.09
N LEU A 509 14.50 32.40 23.27
CA LEU A 509 13.68 32.14 22.09
C LEU A 509 12.24 31.76 22.47
N VAL A 510 12.03 30.98 23.54
CA VAL A 510 10.70 30.68 24.08
C VAL A 510 10.01 31.96 24.55
N ALA A 511 10.71 32.78 25.33
CA ALA A 511 10.18 34.04 25.86
C ALA A 511 9.84 35.06 24.78
N ALA A 512 10.53 35.03 23.63
CA ALA A 512 10.26 35.89 22.49
C ALA A 512 9.01 35.49 21.70
N GLN A 513 8.40 34.33 21.99
CA GLN A 513 7.17 33.92 21.29
C GLN A 513 5.97 34.74 21.75
N THR A 514 5.23 35.26 20.77
CA THR A 514 3.95 35.90 20.99
C THR A 514 2.92 34.84 21.36
N ALA A 515 2.76 34.59 22.66
CA ALA A 515 1.66 33.77 23.16
C ALA A 515 0.31 34.45 22.84
N SER A 516 -0.60 33.72 22.18
CA SER A 516 -1.98 34.17 22.05
C SER A 516 -2.56 34.37 23.45
N LYS A 517 -3.11 35.54 23.75
CA LYS A 517 -3.79 35.80 25.02
C LYS A 517 -4.85 34.73 25.31
N GLN A 518 -5.54 34.18 24.31
CA GLN A 518 -6.54 33.12 24.52
C GLN A 518 -5.95 31.80 25.04
N ALA A 519 -4.67 31.50 24.81
CA ALA A 519 -4.04 30.26 25.30
C ALA A 519 -3.55 30.38 26.76
N LEU A 520 -3.40 31.61 27.26
CA LEU A 520 -2.95 31.89 28.64
C LEU A 520 -4.10 31.97 29.65
N TRP A 521 -5.33 32.14 29.16
CA TRP A 521 -6.52 32.16 30.00
C TRP A 521 -7.11 30.75 29.95
N LEU A 522 -6.77 29.94 30.95
CA LEU A 522 -7.62 28.82 31.34
C LEU A 522 -9.04 29.41 31.54
N PRO A 523 -10.11 28.78 31.01
CA PRO A 523 -11.45 29.19 31.37
C PRO A 523 -11.54 29.12 32.90
N GLU A 524 -11.80 30.27 33.54
CA GLU A 524 -12.18 30.29 34.96
C GLU A 524 -13.42 29.40 35.09
N GLU A 525 -13.31 28.32 35.86
CA GLU A 525 -14.46 27.51 36.31
C GLU A 525 -15.39 28.33 37.20
#